data_AF-A0A954MMG0-F1
#
_entry.id   AF-A0A954MMG0-F1
#
_cell.length_a   1.000
_cell.length_b   1.000
_cell.length_c   1.000
_cell.angle_alpha   90.00
_cell.angle_beta   90.00
_cell.angle_gamma   90.00
#
_symmetry.space_group_name_H-M   'P 1'
#
loop_
_entity.id
_entity.type
_entity.pdbx_description
1 polymer ?
#
loop_
_entity_poly.entity_id
_entity_poly.type
_entity_poly.pdbx_seq_one_letter_code
_entity_poly.pdbx_strand_id
1 'polypeptide(L)'
;MAYTEKDRQLLRKCLAREPGAWEEFVDRFLGVFIHVINHTAHAHSVEISRSDVEDLCSEIFVTLLANNFAVLRHFRGNCALATYLTVVARRLVVHGLAQRRKAQEMGHVQAAASSLQSVGV
;
A
#
# COMPACT_ATOMS: atom_id res chain seq x y z
N MET A 1 -7.81 6.06 25.07
CA MET A 1 -6.84 6.39 24.00
C MET A 1 -7.48 7.41 23.05
N ALA A 2 -7.14 8.70 23.15
CA ALA A 2 -7.81 9.79 22.41
C ALA A 2 -7.65 9.71 20.88
N TYR A 3 -6.54 9.14 20.41
CA TYR A 3 -6.27 8.98 18.97
C TYR A 3 -7.24 8.00 18.30
N THR A 4 -7.62 6.93 18.99
CA THR A 4 -8.57 5.93 18.47
C THR A 4 -9.97 6.51 18.25
N GLU A 5 -10.40 7.45 19.09
CA GLU A 5 -11.71 8.09 18.91
C GLU A 5 -11.68 9.11 17.76
N LYS A 6 -10.60 9.89 17.63
CA LYS A 6 -10.39 10.76 16.47
C LYS A 6 -10.37 9.96 15.16
N ASP A 7 -9.68 8.82 15.13
CA ASP A 7 -9.65 7.92 13.97
C ASP A 7 -11.06 7.46 13.56
N ARG A 8 -11.89 7.10 14.53
CA ARG A 8 -13.26 6.63 14.28
C ARG A 8 -14.15 7.75 13.77
N GLN A 9 -14.00 8.96 14.31
CA GLN A 9 -14.74 10.12 13.82
C GLN A 9 -14.35 10.44 12.38
N LEU A 10 -13.06 10.50 12.08
CA LEU A 10 -12.55 10.71 10.73
C LEU A 10 -13.04 9.64 9.75
N LEU A 11 -13.04 8.37 10.17
CA LEU A 11 -13.60 7.27 9.39
C LEU A 11 -15.09 7.49 9.09
N ARG A 12 -15.89 7.89 10.08
CA ARG A 12 -17.32 8.17 9.87
C ARG A 12 -17.51 9.28 8.84
N LYS A 13 -16.76 10.38 8.93
CA LYS A 13 -16.78 11.48 7.96
C LYS A 13 -16.43 11.01 6.55
N CYS A 14 -15.39 10.17 6.41
CA CYS A 14 -15.00 9.57 5.13
C CYS A 14 -16.14 8.72 4.53
N LEU A 15 -16.77 7.87 5.35
CA LEU A 15 -17.87 7.01 4.91
C LEU A 15 -19.15 7.80 4.58
N ALA A 16 -19.33 8.97 5.19
CA ALA A 16 -20.36 9.96 4.87
C ALA A 16 -20.00 10.87 3.69
N ARG A 17 -18.78 10.77 3.15
CA ARG A 17 -18.24 11.61 2.06
C ARG A 17 -18.30 13.10 2.38
N GLU A 18 -18.04 13.46 3.62
CA GLU A 18 -17.90 14.86 3.99
C GLU A 18 -16.72 15.50 3.23
N PRO A 19 -16.86 16.74 2.71
CA PRO A 19 -15.76 17.46 2.08
C PRO A 19 -14.56 17.55 3.03
N GLY A 20 -13.34 17.37 2.53
CA GLY A 20 -12.14 17.44 3.37
C GLY A 20 -11.76 16.15 4.09
N ALA A 21 -12.73 15.25 4.35
CA ALA A 21 -12.50 14.11 5.23
C ALA A 21 -11.48 13.12 4.67
N TRP A 22 -11.49 12.90 3.35
CA TRP A 22 -10.53 12.00 2.72
C TRP A 22 -9.11 12.57 2.71
N GLU A 23 -8.94 13.88 2.47
CA GLU A 23 -7.63 14.53 2.57
C GLU A 23 -7.06 14.41 3.99
N GLU A 24 -7.88 14.68 5.02
CA GLU A 24 -7.48 14.51 6.42
C GLU A 24 -7.11 13.03 6.73
N PHE A 25 -7.82 12.07 6.13
CA PHE A 25 -7.48 10.65 6.25
C PHE A 25 -6.13 10.32 5.62
N VAL A 26 -5.86 10.83 4.42
CA VAL A 26 -4.58 10.66 3.73
C VAL A 26 -3.45 11.25 4.58
N ASP A 27 -3.56 12.50 5.02
CA ASP A 27 -2.54 13.17 5.84
C ASP A 27 -2.23 12.40 7.12
N ARG A 28 -3.26 11.83 7.74
CA ARG A 28 -3.12 11.09 8.98
C ARG A 28 -2.46 9.72 8.82
N PHE A 29 -2.75 9.00 7.74
CA PHE A 29 -2.33 7.60 7.57
C PHE A 29 -1.22 7.39 6.54
N LEU A 30 -0.87 8.38 5.72
CA LEU A 30 0.20 8.28 4.72
C LEU A 30 1.53 7.87 5.37
N GLY A 31 1.93 8.53 6.46
CA GLY A 31 3.16 8.18 7.18
C GLY A 31 3.15 6.75 7.74
N VAL A 32 1.98 6.26 8.17
CA VAL A 32 1.81 4.86 8.62
C VAL A 32 2.02 3.90 7.46
N PHE A 33 1.43 4.17 6.30
CA PHE A 33 1.59 3.31 5.12
C PHE A 33 3.02 3.30 4.60
N ILE A 34 3.68 4.46 4.52
CA ILE A 34 5.10 4.55 4.16
C ILE A 34 5.95 3.70 5.12
N HIS A 35 5.69 3.79 6.43
CA HIS A 35 6.39 2.97 7.41
C HIS A 35 6.16 1.47 7.18
N VAL A 36 4.90 1.05 6.98
CA VAL A 36 4.54 -0.35 6.72
C VAL A 36 5.19 -0.87 5.45
N ILE A 37 5.22 -0.08 4.37
CA ILE A 37 5.85 -0.44 3.10
C ILE A 37 7.34 -0.72 3.31
N ASN A 38 8.07 0.26 3.86
CA ASN A 38 9.52 0.15 4.07
C ASN A 38 9.87 -1.01 5.02
N HIS A 39 9.12 -1.14 6.12
CA HIS A 39 9.34 -2.23 7.06
C HIS A 39 9.07 -3.60 6.44
N THR A 40 8.02 -3.72 5.61
CA THR A 40 7.69 -4.97 4.90
C THR A 40 8.76 -5.30 3.87
N ALA A 41 9.21 -4.34 3.07
CA ALA A 41 10.28 -4.56 2.10
C ALA A 41 11.58 -5.00 2.77
N HIS A 42 11.99 -4.33 3.85
CA HIS A 42 13.14 -4.71 4.64
C HIS A 42 13.01 -6.13 5.22
N ALA A 43 11.85 -6.47 5.80
CA ALA A 43 11.61 -7.81 6.35
C ALA A 43 11.61 -8.93 5.29
N HIS A 44 11.41 -8.58 4.02
CA HIS A 44 11.47 -9.48 2.88
C HIS A 44 12.80 -9.38 2.10
N SER A 45 13.77 -8.59 2.58
CA SER A 45 15.05 -8.33 1.92
C SER A 45 14.91 -7.85 0.47
N VAL A 46 13.89 -7.03 0.21
CA VAL A 46 13.65 -6.41 -1.09
C VAL A 46 14.07 -4.94 -1.03
N GLU A 47 14.97 -4.55 -1.91
CA GLU A 47 15.26 -3.14 -2.15
C GLU A 47 14.12 -2.52 -2.95
N ILE A 48 13.64 -1.36 -2.50
CA ILE A 48 12.56 -0.62 -3.16
C ILE A 48 13.00 0.82 -3.40
N SER A 49 12.64 1.34 -4.57
CA SER A 49 12.87 2.76 -4.89
C SER A 49 11.83 3.64 -4.21
N ARG A 50 12.06 4.95 -4.21
CA ARG A 50 11.05 5.92 -3.77
C ARG A 50 9.78 5.85 -4.64
N SER A 51 9.92 5.65 -5.95
CA SER A 51 8.78 5.49 -6.85
C SER A 51 7.94 4.27 -6.47
N ASP A 52 8.58 3.15 -6.11
CA ASP A 52 7.86 1.96 -5.67
C ASP A 52 7.05 2.20 -4.39
N VAL A 53 7.58 3.00 -3.46
CA VAL A 53 6.87 3.39 -2.24
C VAL A 53 5.64 4.23 -2.59
N GLU A 54 5.78 5.21 -3.49
CA GLU A 54 4.69 6.08 -3.94
C GLU A 54 3.60 5.29 -4.68
N ASP A 55 3.98 4.32 -5.51
CA ASP A 55 3.05 3.41 -6.22
C ASP A 55 2.31 2.48 -5.25
N LEU A 56 3.02 1.88 -4.28
CA LEU A 56 2.40 1.03 -3.27
C LEU A 56 1.46 1.81 -2.34
N CYS A 57 1.83 3.04 -1.95
CA CYS A 57 0.92 3.94 -1.23
C CYS A 57 -0.34 4.20 -2.04
N SER A 58 -0.20 4.49 -3.33
CA SER A 58 -1.33 4.73 -4.24
C SER A 58 -2.22 3.50 -4.34
N GLU A 59 -1.65 2.30 -4.49
CA GLU A 59 -2.38 1.03 -4.52
C GLU A 59 -3.18 0.79 -3.23
N ILE A 60 -2.60 1.10 -2.06
CA ILE A 60 -3.30 1.01 -0.78
C ILE A 60 -4.52 1.95 -0.78
N PHE A 61 -4.34 3.24 -1.12
CA PHE A 61 -5.45 4.20 -1.10
C PHE A 61 -6.53 3.89 -2.13
N VAL A 62 -6.18 3.47 -3.35
CA VAL A 62 -7.14 3.02 -4.36
C VAL A 62 -7.94 1.82 -3.83
N THR A 63 -7.27 0.86 -3.17
CA THR A 63 -7.94 -0.29 -2.55
C THR A 63 -8.89 0.13 -1.44
N LEU A 64 -8.53 1.14 -0.64
CA LEU A 64 -9.40 1.67 0.41
C LEU A 64 -10.63 2.40 -0.15
N LEU A 65 -10.52 3.04 -1.31
CA LEU A 65 -11.62 3.74 -2.00
C LEU A 65 -12.55 2.78 -2.78
N ALA A 66 -12.01 1.67 -3.24
CA ALA A 66 -12.72 0.70 -4.07
C ALA A 66 -14.03 0.22 -3.43
N ASN A 67 -15.01 -0.10 -4.29
CA ASN A 67 -16.30 -0.64 -3.89
C ASN A 67 -17.00 0.19 -2.79
N ASN A 68 -16.99 1.52 -2.95
CA ASN A 68 -17.56 2.48 -2.00
C ASN A 68 -17.00 2.31 -0.58
N PHE A 69 -15.67 2.33 -0.46
CA PHE A 69 -14.96 2.16 0.80
C PHE A 69 -15.20 0.80 1.48
N ALA A 70 -15.30 -0.29 0.70
CA ALA A 70 -15.66 -1.59 1.24
C ALA A 70 -14.74 -2.02 2.40
N VAL A 71 -13.41 -1.91 2.24
CA VAL A 71 -12.44 -2.28 3.28
C VAL A 71 -12.69 -1.52 4.59
N LEU A 72 -12.96 -0.22 4.49
CA LEU A 72 -13.24 0.65 5.64
C LEU A 72 -14.60 0.35 6.27
N ARG A 73 -15.62 0.03 5.48
CA ARG A 73 -16.96 -0.37 5.97
C ARG A 73 -16.95 -1.70 6.71
N HIS A 74 -16.02 -2.60 6.38
CA HIS A 74 -15.86 -3.88 7.08
C HIS A 74 -15.18 -3.74 8.45
N PHE A 75 -14.63 -2.57 8.79
CA PHE A 75 -14.01 -2.34 10.08
C PHE A 75 -15.05 -2.36 11.21
N ARG A 76 -14.94 -3.34 12.11
CA ARG A 76 -15.90 -3.56 13.22
C ARG A 76 -15.57 -2.83 14.52
N GLY A 77 -14.42 -2.13 14.60
CA GLY A 77 -14.03 -1.40 15.80
C GLY A 77 -13.42 -2.25 16.94
N ASN A 78 -13.14 -3.54 16.71
CA ASN A 78 -12.55 -4.46 17.69
C ASN A 78 -11.07 -4.18 18.00
N CYS A 79 -10.42 -3.31 17.22
CA CYS A 79 -9.07 -2.84 17.43
C CYS A 79 -8.96 -1.35 17.03
N ALA A 80 -7.80 -0.74 17.21
CA ALA A 80 -7.56 0.60 16.69
C ALA A 80 -7.56 0.59 15.15
N LEU A 81 -8.05 1.67 14.53
CA LEU A 81 -8.12 1.76 13.07
C LEU A 81 -6.73 1.62 12.43
N ALA A 82 -5.71 2.27 13.01
CA ALA A 82 -4.32 2.14 12.58
C ALA A 82 -3.84 0.67 12.54
N THR A 83 -4.21 -0.14 13.53
CA THR A 83 -3.88 -1.57 13.57
C THR A 83 -4.55 -2.33 12.41
N TYR A 84 -5.84 -2.10 12.19
CA TYR A 84 -6.57 -2.73 11.09
C TYR A 84 -5.97 -2.34 9.73
N LEU A 85 -5.72 -1.05 9.51
CA LEU A 85 -5.14 -0.54 8.27
C LEU A 85 -3.71 -1.04 8.03
N THR A 86 -2.92 -1.19 9.09
CA THR A 86 -1.58 -1.79 8.99
C THR A 86 -1.63 -3.22 8.45
N VAL A 87 -2.59 -4.04 8.93
CA VAL A 87 -2.75 -5.42 8.45
C VAL A 87 -3.20 -5.45 6.98
N VAL A 88 -4.13 -4.58 6.59
CA VAL A 88 -4.56 -4.44 5.18
C VAL A 88 -3.39 -4.03 4.30
N ALA A 89 -2.68 -2.95 4.66
CA ALA A 89 -1.56 -2.42 3.91
C ALA A 89 -0.45 -3.46 3.76
N ARG A 90 -0.05 -4.15 4.84
CA ARG A 90 1.00 -5.19 4.77
C ARG A 90 0.65 -6.29 3.78
N ARG A 91 -0.61 -6.72 3.70
CA ARG A 91 -1.05 -7.77 2.75
C ARG A 91 -0.92 -7.29 1.30
N LEU A 92 -1.33 -6.06 1.02
CA LEU A 92 -1.20 -5.46 -0.31
C LEU A 92 0.28 -5.31 -0.69
N VAL A 93 1.11 -4.82 0.22
CA VAL A 93 2.55 -4.66 -0.01
C VAL A 93 3.23 -5.99 -0.28
N VAL A 94 2.97 -7.04 0.51
CA VAL A 94 3.53 -8.38 0.25
C VAL A 94 3.16 -8.88 -1.16
N HIS A 95 1.91 -8.66 -1.58
CA HIS A 95 1.48 -9.01 -2.93
C HIS A 95 2.21 -8.17 -3.99
N GLY A 96 2.27 -6.85 -3.82
CA GLY A 96 2.92 -5.92 -4.75
C GLY A 96 4.42 -6.16 -4.89
N LEU A 97 5.13 -6.51 -3.80
CA LEU A 97 6.55 -6.88 -3.86
C LEU A 97 6.76 -8.20 -4.61
N ALA A 98 5.89 -9.18 -4.39
CA ALA A 98 5.97 -10.47 -5.08
C ALA A 98 5.78 -10.32 -6.60
N GLN A 99 4.88 -9.43 -7.05
CA GLN A 99 4.68 -9.16 -8.47
C GLN A 99 5.87 -8.41 -9.10
N ARG A 100 6.41 -7.42 -8.40
CA ARG A 100 7.60 -6.67 -8.86
C ARG A 100 8.81 -7.57 -9.03
N ARG A 101 9.06 -8.48 -8.08
CA ARG A 101 10.16 -9.44 -8.21
C ARG A 101 10.03 -10.31 -9.47
N LYS A 102 8.84 -10.83 -9.75
CA LYS A 102 8.57 -11.60 -10.98
C LYS A 102 8.80 -10.77 -12.23
N ALA A 103 8.38 -9.51 -12.24
CA ALA A 103 8.58 -8.61 -13.37
C ALA A 103 10.07 -8.33 -13.63
N GLN A 104 10.87 -8.13 -12.57
CA GLN A 104 12.32 -7.94 -12.66
C GLN A 104 13.03 -9.21 -13.17
N GLU A 105 12.66 -10.38 -12.66
CA GLU A 105 13.19 -11.68 -13.13
C GLU A 105 12.92 -11.87 -14.64
N MET A 106 11.69 -11.59 -15.10
CA MET A 106 11.35 -11.66 -16.52
C MET A 106 12.09 -10.61 -17.37
N GLY A 107 12.27 -9.40 -16.86
CA GLY A 107 13.04 -8.35 -17.54
C GLY A 107 14.53 -8.70 -17.71
N HIS A 108 15.14 -9.30 -16.69
CA HIS A 108 16.53 -9.78 -16.75
C HIS A 108 16.70 -10.95 -17.74
N VAL A 109 15.74 -11.89 -17.78
CA VAL A 109 15.75 -13.00 -18.76
C VAL A 109 15.67 -12.44 -20.19
N GLN A 110 14.80 -11.47 -20.44
CA GLN A 110 14.65 -10.84 -21.75
C GLN A 110 15.90 -10.05 -22.17
N ALA A 111 16.53 -9.31 -21.25
CA ALA A 111 17.77 -8.59 -21.51
C ALA A 111 18.94 -9.54 -21.82
N ALA A 112 19.09 -10.63 -21.05
CA ALA A 112 20.11 -11.65 -21.30
C ALA A 112 19.93 -12.34 -22.65
N ALA A 113 18.69 -12.72 -22.99
CA ALA A 113 18.36 -13.31 -24.29
C ALA A 113 18.67 -12.36 -25.47
N SER A 114 18.43 -11.06 -25.29
CA SER A 114 18.70 -10.04 -26.32
C SER A 114 20.21 -9.83 -26.54
N SER A 115 21.02 -9.88 -25.46
CA SER A 115 22.48 -9.77 -25.54
C SER A 115 23.16 -10.97 -26.20
N LEU A 116 22.58 -12.17 -26.08
CA LEU A 116 23.06 -13.37 -26.76
C LEU A 116 22.78 -13.34 -28.27
N GLN A 117 21.69 -12.70 -28.70
CA GLN A 117 21.34 -12.54 -30.12
C GLN A 117 22.25 -11.52 -30.83
N SER A 118 22.78 -10.51 -30.13
CA SER A 118 23.64 -9.48 -30.75
C SER A 118 25.11 -9.89 -30.91
N VAL A 119 25.57 -10.96 -30.25
CA VAL A 119 26.96 -11.43 -30.30
C VAL A 119 27.19 -12.54 -31.35
N GLY A 120 26.11 -13.08 -31.94
CA GLY A 120 26.18 -14.04 -33.04
C GLY A 120 26.05 -13.38 -34.40
N VAL A 121 27.09 -12.69 -34.87
CA VAL A 121 27.33 -12.34 -36.29
C VAL A 121 28.79 -12.58 -36.62
#